data_AF-A0A6B2RNT4-F1
#
_entry.id   AF-A0A6B2RNT4-F1
#
_cell.length_a   1.000
_cell.length_b   1.000
_cell.length_c   1.000
_cell.angle_alpha   90.00
_cell.angle_beta   90.00
_cell.angle_gamma   90.00
#
_symmetry.space_group_name_H-M   'P 1'
#
loop_
_entity.id
_entity.type
_entity.pdbx_description
1 polymer ?
#
loop_
_entity_poly.entity_id
_entity_poly.type
_entity_poly.pdbx_seq_one_letter_code
_entity_poly.pdbx_strand_id
1 'polypeptide(L)'
;MRRTTAVDTTVLRALTAGLSARRLHMVCEAFCAEHHEEWQSYASLQVGESATAHALVRELRARLTLHWEHALRQESVEGHAWKIFKEIIFEWLDERGLEPALSRIAAPTGVYENILGTCDPSAPGPEPVREMRETGMEEAREPGETREPRCGLYAAIAGLPERQYDVLLLRYVLEYDEARTAFLMGVPQETVRSQVRHAKRRLAVDLGLDGAPGPGE
;
A
#
# COMPACT_ATOMS: atom_id res chain seq x y z
N MET A 1 21.96 -8.88 -18.06
CA MET A 1 22.13 -10.15 -17.30
C MET A 1 21.55 -9.88 -15.91
N ARG A 2 20.37 -10.37 -15.52
CA ARG A 2 19.78 -11.70 -15.64
C ARG A 2 18.29 -11.58 -16.04
N ARG A 3 17.81 -12.46 -16.91
CA ARG A 3 16.38 -12.62 -17.20
C ARG A 3 15.84 -13.58 -16.16
N THR A 4 15.02 -13.10 -15.23
CA THR A 4 14.27 -13.96 -14.29
C THR A 4 13.18 -14.65 -15.10
N THR A 5 13.38 -15.94 -15.33
CA THR A 5 12.44 -16.82 -16.01
C THR A 5 11.16 -16.89 -15.19
N ALA A 6 10.06 -16.33 -15.73
CA ALA A 6 8.73 -16.73 -15.33
C ALA A 6 8.66 -18.25 -15.50
N VAL A 7 8.62 -18.96 -14.38
CA VAL A 7 8.57 -20.42 -14.38
C VAL A 7 7.21 -20.80 -14.95
N ASP A 8 7.24 -21.50 -16.09
CA ASP A 8 6.06 -21.94 -16.83
C ASP A 8 5.10 -22.70 -15.89
N THR A 9 3.93 -22.12 -15.64
CA THR A 9 2.92 -22.61 -14.68
C THR A 9 2.42 -24.01 -15.03
N THR A 10 2.53 -24.42 -16.31
CA THR A 10 2.25 -25.78 -16.78
C THR A 10 3.24 -26.81 -16.23
N VAL A 11 4.52 -26.43 -16.18
CA VAL A 11 5.60 -27.29 -15.68
C VAL A 11 5.51 -27.43 -14.16
N LEU A 12 5.18 -26.34 -13.45
CA LEU A 12 4.93 -26.39 -12.00
C LEU A 12 3.73 -27.28 -11.64
N ARG A 13 2.65 -27.25 -12.44
CA ARG A 13 1.46 -28.09 -12.22
C ARG A 13 1.74 -29.58 -12.40
N ALA A 14 2.58 -29.96 -13.37
CA ALA A 14 3.01 -31.35 -13.56
C ALA A 14 3.99 -31.83 -12.48
N LEU A 15 4.90 -30.95 -12.03
CA LEU A 15 5.86 -31.29 -10.98
C LEU A 15 5.17 -31.50 -9.63
N THR A 16 4.19 -30.68 -9.29
CA THR A 16 3.49 -30.68 -7.98
C THR A 16 2.66 -31.92 -7.73
N ALA A 17 2.14 -32.57 -8.77
CA ALA A 17 1.39 -33.83 -8.67
C ALA A 17 2.23 -35.03 -8.14
N GLY A 18 3.56 -34.90 -8.08
CA GLY A 18 4.47 -35.94 -7.56
C GLY A 18 5.43 -35.49 -6.45
N LEU A 19 5.27 -34.28 -5.89
CA LEU A 19 6.15 -33.80 -4.82
C LEU A 19 5.76 -34.40 -3.47
N SER A 20 6.75 -34.86 -2.69
CA SER A 20 6.52 -35.22 -1.30
C SER A 20 6.13 -33.99 -0.47
N ALA A 21 5.40 -34.19 0.63
CA ALA A 21 4.97 -33.12 1.53
C ALA A 21 6.12 -32.20 1.98
N ARG A 22 7.31 -32.77 2.25
CA ARG A 22 8.51 -32.01 2.62
C ARG A 22 8.98 -31.10 1.47
N ARG A 23 8.90 -31.56 0.23
CA ARG A 23 9.31 -30.77 -0.94
C ARG A 23 8.31 -29.65 -1.25
N LEU A 24 7.01 -29.91 -1.12
CA LEU A 24 5.99 -28.87 -1.20
C LEU A 24 6.22 -27.77 -0.16
N HIS A 25 6.52 -28.16 1.08
CA HIS A 25 6.85 -27.22 2.14
C HIS A 25 8.08 -26.35 1.81
N MET A 26 9.18 -26.94 1.32
CA MET A 26 10.38 -26.17 0.94
C MET A 26 10.12 -25.19 -0.21
N VAL A 27 9.30 -25.59 -1.20
CA VAL A 27 8.94 -24.69 -2.31
C VAL A 27 8.07 -23.53 -1.80
N CYS A 28 7.10 -23.82 -0.94
CA CYS A 28 6.29 -22.79 -0.27
C CYS A 28 7.17 -21.85 0.56
N GLU A 29 8.12 -22.39 1.32
CA GLU A 29 9.04 -21.60 2.14
C GLU A 29 9.93 -20.69 1.30
N ALA A 30 10.51 -21.20 0.23
CA ALA A 30 11.31 -20.40 -0.70
C ALA A 30 10.48 -19.28 -1.34
N PHE A 31 9.27 -19.58 -1.78
CA PHE A 31 8.33 -18.59 -2.31
C PHE A 31 8.00 -17.51 -1.27
N CYS A 32 7.69 -17.91 -0.03
CA CYS A 32 7.39 -16.95 1.04
C CYS A 32 8.60 -16.08 1.40
N ALA A 33 9.81 -16.64 1.37
CA ALA A 33 11.04 -15.90 1.63
C ALA A 33 11.32 -14.87 0.53
N GLU A 34 11.04 -15.19 -0.74
CA GLU A 34 11.23 -14.27 -1.88
C GLU A 34 10.32 -13.03 -1.84
N HIS A 35 9.14 -13.14 -1.21
CA HIS A 35 8.12 -12.07 -1.16
C HIS A 35 8.00 -11.40 0.21
N HIS A 36 8.79 -11.83 1.18
CA HIS A 36 8.63 -11.46 2.57
C HIS A 36 8.76 -9.95 2.80
N GLU A 37 9.77 -9.32 2.19
CA GLU A 37 10.03 -7.88 2.37
C GLU A 37 8.92 -7.01 1.77
N GLU A 38 8.37 -7.42 0.63
CA GLU A 38 7.27 -6.72 -0.03
C GLU A 38 5.98 -6.81 0.78
N TRP A 39 5.63 -8.01 1.25
CA TRP A 39 4.44 -8.19 2.06
C TRP A 39 4.58 -7.46 3.40
N GLN A 40 5.76 -7.45 4.02
CA GLN A 40 5.98 -6.67 5.24
C GLN A 40 5.85 -5.16 5.00
N SER A 41 6.46 -4.64 3.93
CA SER A 41 6.42 -3.22 3.60
C SER A 41 5.00 -2.76 3.30
N TYR A 42 4.27 -3.54 2.49
CA TYR A 42 2.88 -3.27 2.17
C TYR A 42 1.97 -3.37 3.40
N ALA A 43 2.08 -4.43 4.20
CA ALA A 43 1.28 -4.56 5.42
C ALA A 43 1.56 -3.39 6.38
N SER A 44 2.83 -3.02 6.59
CA SER A 44 3.20 -1.89 7.45
C SER A 44 2.56 -0.58 6.97
N LEU A 45 2.47 -0.38 5.65
CA LEU A 45 1.78 0.78 5.07
C LEU A 45 0.25 0.74 5.32
N GLN A 46 -0.37 -0.44 5.39
CA GLN A 46 -1.81 -0.57 5.64
C GLN A 46 -2.17 -0.49 7.12
N VAL A 47 -1.41 -1.11 8.02
CA VAL A 47 -1.77 -1.20 9.45
C VAL A 47 -1.02 -0.18 10.33
N GLY A 48 0.08 0.38 9.81
CA GLY A 48 0.92 1.38 10.49
C GLY A 48 1.95 0.80 11.46
N GLU A 49 1.63 -0.31 12.12
CA GLU A 49 2.53 -0.95 13.10
C GLU A 49 3.29 -2.15 12.52
N SER A 50 4.62 -2.13 12.64
CA SER A 50 5.51 -3.19 12.12
C SER A 50 5.26 -4.56 12.78
N ALA A 51 4.99 -4.60 14.09
CA ALA A 51 4.69 -5.86 14.80
C ALA A 51 3.38 -6.50 14.29
N THR A 52 2.36 -5.69 14.05
CA THR A 52 1.10 -6.13 13.46
C THR A 52 1.31 -6.60 12.02
N ALA A 53 2.04 -5.85 11.21
CA ALA A 53 2.38 -6.25 9.84
C ALA A 53 3.08 -7.62 9.80
N HIS A 54 4.04 -7.85 10.69
CA HIS A 54 4.72 -9.13 10.82
C HIS A 54 3.75 -10.27 11.18
N ALA A 55 2.80 -10.03 12.09
CA ALA A 55 1.80 -11.03 12.46
C ALA A 55 0.89 -11.42 11.28
N LEU A 56 0.48 -10.44 10.46
CA LEU A 56 -0.34 -10.69 9.26
C LEU A 56 0.44 -11.46 8.17
N VAL A 57 1.72 -11.14 7.97
CA VAL A 57 2.58 -11.87 7.02
C VAL A 57 2.82 -13.31 7.51
N ARG A 58 2.97 -13.51 8.82
CA ARG A 58 3.08 -14.85 9.41
C ARG A 58 1.80 -15.67 9.21
N GLU A 59 0.63 -15.05 9.35
CA GLU A 59 -0.66 -15.66 9.06
C GLU A 59 -0.79 -16.04 7.58
N LEU A 60 -0.41 -15.13 6.66
CA LEU A 60 -0.35 -15.42 5.22
C LEU A 60 0.51 -16.65 4.93
N ARG A 61 1.72 -16.73 5.50
CA ARG A 61 2.62 -17.87 5.34
C ARG A 61 1.99 -19.16 5.86
N ALA A 62 1.27 -19.11 6.98
CA ALA A 62 0.57 -20.26 7.52
C ALA A 62 -0.55 -20.74 6.59
N ARG A 63 -1.42 -19.82 6.10
CA ARG A 63 -2.49 -20.14 5.15
C ARG A 63 -1.95 -20.70 3.83
N LEU A 64 -0.88 -20.11 3.28
CA LEU A 64 -0.21 -20.60 2.08
C LEU A 64 0.40 -21.98 2.28
N THR A 65 1.02 -22.24 3.44
CA THR A 65 1.61 -23.56 3.73
C THR A 65 0.54 -24.65 3.81
N LEU A 66 -0.61 -24.35 4.42
CA LEU A 66 -1.73 -25.29 4.54
C LEU A 66 -2.39 -25.60 3.20
N HIS A 67 -2.46 -24.61 2.31
CA HIS A 67 -3.17 -24.72 1.02
C HIS A 67 -2.24 -24.62 -0.19
N TRP A 68 -0.96 -24.98 -0.03
CA TRP A 68 0.07 -24.75 -1.05
C TRP A 68 -0.24 -25.45 -2.37
N GLU A 69 -0.75 -26.69 -2.33
CA GLU A 69 -1.13 -27.38 -3.56
C GLU A 69 -2.27 -26.67 -4.31
N HIS A 70 -3.18 -26.00 -3.60
CA HIS A 70 -4.25 -25.24 -4.24
C HIS A 70 -3.68 -23.99 -4.90
N ALA A 71 -2.75 -23.30 -4.24
CA ALA A 71 -2.04 -22.15 -4.81
C ALA A 71 -1.33 -22.50 -6.12
N LEU A 72 -0.66 -23.66 -6.18
CA LEU A 72 0.04 -24.15 -7.37
C LEU A 72 -0.89 -24.52 -8.54
N ARG A 73 -2.19 -24.75 -8.28
CA ARG A 73 -3.19 -25.02 -9.32
C ARG A 73 -3.74 -23.74 -9.94
N GLN A 74 -3.58 -22.59 -9.28
CA GLN A 74 -4.06 -21.31 -9.77
C GLN A 74 -3.31 -20.87 -11.04
N GLU A 75 -3.87 -19.89 -11.73
CA GLU A 75 -3.27 -19.29 -12.93
C GLU A 75 -1.96 -18.55 -12.60
N SER A 76 -1.91 -17.90 -11.44
CA SER A 76 -0.70 -17.33 -10.85
C SER A 76 -0.69 -17.59 -9.35
N VAL A 77 0.45 -18.07 -8.85
CA VAL A 77 0.67 -18.30 -7.41
C VAL A 77 0.75 -16.96 -6.68
N GLU A 78 1.42 -15.99 -7.27
CA GLU A 78 1.56 -14.63 -6.77
C GLU A 78 0.21 -13.93 -6.68
N GLY A 79 -0.64 -14.02 -7.71
CA GLY A 79 -1.96 -13.42 -7.69
C GLY A 79 -2.88 -14.05 -6.65
N HIS A 80 -2.76 -15.36 -6.43
CA HIS A 80 -3.49 -16.04 -5.36
C HIS A 80 -2.98 -15.64 -3.98
N ALA A 81 -1.66 -15.58 -3.78
CA ALA A 81 -1.06 -15.12 -2.54
C ALA A 81 -1.43 -13.67 -2.23
N TRP A 82 -1.40 -12.79 -3.23
CA TRP A 82 -1.84 -11.40 -3.12
C TRP A 82 -3.30 -11.30 -2.68
N LYS A 83 -4.18 -12.11 -3.27
CA LYS A 83 -5.60 -12.15 -2.87
C LYS A 83 -5.77 -12.56 -1.41
N ILE A 84 -5.14 -13.66 -0.97
CA ILE A 84 -5.22 -14.11 0.43
C ILE A 84 -4.66 -13.03 1.36
N PHE A 85 -3.56 -12.40 0.98
CA PHE A 85 -2.93 -11.36 1.77
C PHE A 85 -3.85 -10.13 1.96
N LYS A 86 -4.53 -9.71 0.90
CA LYS A 86 -5.52 -8.65 0.94
C LYS A 86 -6.73 -9.01 1.81
N GLU A 87 -7.22 -10.25 1.71
CA GLU A 87 -8.28 -10.77 2.58
C GLU A 87 -7.86 -10.72 4.06
N ILE A 88 -6.65 -11.17 4.41
CA ILE A 88 -6.12 -11.10 5.79
C ILE A 88 -6.07 -9.67 6.32
N ILE A 89 -5.57 -8.72 5.53
CA ILE A 89 -5.50 -7.31 5.93
C ILE A 89 -6.91 -6.73 6.10
N PHE A 90 -7.81 -7.03 5.16
CA PHE A 90 -9.19 -6.57 5.21
C PHE A 90 -9.93 -7.11 6.44
N GLU A 91 -9.85 -8.43 6.69
CA GLU A 91 -10.40 -9.07 7.88
C GLU A 91 -9.89 -8.40 9.16
N TRP A 92 -8.58 -8.16 9.26
CA TRP A 92 -7.98 -7.52 10.43
C TRP A 92 -8.46 -6.08 10.66
N LEU A 93 -8.61 -5.31 9.58
CA LEU A 93 -9.09 -3.92 9.61
C LEU A 93 -10.58 -3.85 9.98
N ASP A 94 -11.40 -4.70 9.34
CA ASP A 94 -12.86 -4.77 9.53
C ASP A 94 -13.20 -5.16 10.98
N GLU A 95 -12.53 -6.18 11.53
CA GLU A 95 -12.68 -6.59 12.94
C GLU A 95 -12.46 -5.45 13.94
N ARG A 96 -11.68 -4.43 13.56
CA ARG A 96 -11.30 -3.30 14.41
C ARG A 96 -12.02 -2.01 14.02
N GLY A 97 -12.85 -2.02 12.98
CA GLY A 97 -13.48 -0.83 12.43
C GLY A 97 -12.47 0.24 12.01
N LEU A 98 -11.29 -0.19 11.53
CA LEU A 98 -10.20 0.71 11.15
C LEU A 98 -10.14 0.87 9.64
N GLU A 99 -9.87 2.10 9.21
CA GLU A 99 -9.43 2.39 7.84
C GLU A 99 -7.93 2.11 7.68
N PRO A 100 -7.46 1.84 6.45
CA PRO A 100 -6.04 1.75 6.15
C PRO A 100 -5.26 2.95 6.70
N ALA A 101 -4.05 2.71 7.20
CA ALA A 101 -3.22 3.73 7.85
C ALA A 101 -2.96 4.93 6.94
N LEU A 102 -2.77 4.71 5.64
CA LEU A 102 -2.66 5.78 4.66
C LEU A 102 -3.90 6.68 4.62
N SER A 103 -5.10 6.10 4.69
CA SER A 103 -6.37 6.82 4.77
C SER A 103 -6.52 7.55 6.11
N ARG A 104 -5.98 6.99 7.21
CA ARG A 104 -5.99 7.64 8.53
C ARG A 104 -5.07 8.87 8.59
N ILE A 105 -3.96 8.86 7.86
CA ILE A 105 -3.11 10.06 7.68
C ILE A 105 -3.86 11.15 6.89
N ALA A 106 -4.82 10.75 6.04
CA ALA A 106 -5.65 11.64 5.24
C ALA A 106 -6.88 12.20 5.97
N ALA A 107 -7.30 11.58 7.08
CA ALA A 107 -8.45 12.05 7.84
C ALA A 107 -8.18 13.50 8.29
N PRO A 108 -9.15 14.43 8.17
CA PRO A 108 -9.04 15.76 8.73
C PRO A 108 -9.16 15.66 10.26
N THR A 109 -8.19 15.03 10.89
CA THR A 109 -7.99 15.11 12.33
C THR A 109 -7.11 16.34 12.51
N GLY A 110 -7.68 17.41 13.07
CA GLY A 110 -7.00 18.66 13.40
C GLY A 110 -5.93 18.50 14.49
N VAL A 111 -4.99 17.58 14.29
CA VAL A 111 -3.82 17.32 15.12
C VAL A 111 -2.68 16.88 14.20
N TYR A 112 -2.17 17.79 13.38
CA TYR A 112 -0.89 17.60 12.67
C TYR A 112 0.23 18.29 13.44
N GLU A 113 0.60 17.70 14.56
CA GLU A 113 1.87 17.94 15.21
C GLU A 113 2.33 16.61 15.85
N ASN A 114 3.07 15.78 15.08
CA ASN A 114 4.19 14.95 15.57
C ASN A 114 4.70 13.78 14.69
N ILE A 115 4.12 13.44 13.54
CA ILE A 115 4.49 12.14 12.92
C ILE A 115 5.53 12.23 11.78
N LEU A 116 5.92 13.43 11.33
CA LEU A 116 7.09 13.61 10.45
C LEU A 116 8.10 14.55 11.09
N GLY A 117 8.59 14.16 12.27
CA GLY A 117 9.74 14.76 12.92
C GLY A 117 11.03 14.27 12.28
N THR A 118 11.57 15.06 11.35
CA THR A 118 13.02 15.06 11.12
C THR A 118 13.64 15.71 12.36
N CYS A 119 14.39 14.91 13.09
CA CYS A 119 15.15 15.28 14.28
C CYS A 119 16.08 16.47 13.99
N ASP A 120 15.93 17.56 14.74
CA ASP A 120 17.07 18.39 15.13
C ASP A 120 17.41 18.07 16.59
N PRO A 121 18.50 17.34 16.88
CA PRO A 121 18.88 16.98 18.25
C PRO A 121 19.45 18.16 19.06
N SER A 122 19.39 19.41 18.59
CA SER A 122 19.93 20.59 19.30
C SER A 122 18.90 21.63 19.77
N ALA A 123 17.60 21.44 19.55
CA ALA A 123 16.60 22.42 19.98
C ALA A 123 16.20 22.22 21.47
N PRO A 124 16.31 23.25 22.34
CA PRO A 124 15.77 23.17 23.69
C PRO A 124 14.24 23.08 23.64
N GLY A 125 13.67 22.09 24.33
CA GLY A 125 12.24 21.78 24.29
C GLY A 125 11.33 22.95 24.72
N PRO A 126 10.08 22.99 24.25
CA PRO A 126 9.17 24.08 24.57
C PRO A 126 8.67 24.01 26.02
N GLU A 127 8.85 25.12 26.75
CA GLU A 127 8.25 25.37 28.07
C GLU A 127 6.71 25.42 27.98
N PRO A 128 5.97 24.90 28.97
CA PRO A 128 4.51 24.91 28.94
C PRO A 128 3.96 26.34 29.13
N VAL A 129 3.26 26.85 28.13
CA VAL A 129 2.66 28.20 28.15
C VAL A 129 1.36 28.18 28.96
N ARG A 130 1.32 29.01 30.01
CA ARG A 130 0.15 29.27 30.86
C ARG A 130 -0.81 30.25 30.17
N GLU A 131 -2.09 30.00 30.36
CA GLU A 131 -3.27 30.54 29.69
C GLU A 131 -3.58 32.05 29.92
N MET A 132 -4.28 32.62 28.93
CA MET A 132 -5.33 33.64 29.02
C MET A 132 -4.96 35.12 29.21
N ARG A 133 -5.25 35.96 28.18
CA ARG A 133 -6.18 37.11 28.24
C ARG A 133 -6.67 37.48 26.82
N GLU A 134 -7.99 37.57 26.67
CA GLU A 134 -8.70 38.13 25.51
C GLU A 134 -8.49 39.64 25.39
N THR A 135 -8.33 40.17 24.17
CA THR A 135 -8.91 41.45 23.72
C THR A 135 -8.77 41.58 22.19
N GLY A 136 -9.86 41.91 21.49
CA GLY A 136 -9.79 42.82 20.34
C GLY A 136 -9.94 42.21 18.94
N MET A 137 -11.13 42.44 18.38
CA MET A 137 -11.52 42.36 16.97
C MET A 137 -10.58 43.17 16.06
N GLU A 138 -10.22 42.65 14.87
CA GLU A 138 -10.56 43.21 13.54
C GLU A 138 -9.56 42.78 12.44
N GLU A 139 -10.10 42.70 11.23
CA GLU A 139 -9.67 41.91 10.08
C GLU A 139 -8.38 42.36 9.39
N ALA A 140 -7.57 41.37 9.01
CA ALA A 140 -6.91 41.35 7.71
C ALA A 140 -7.07 39.94 7.12
N ARG A 141 -8.08 39.79 6.27
CA ARG A 141 -8.23 38.64 5.36
C ARG A 141 -7.04 38.66 4.40
N GLU A 142 -6.17 37.66 4.54
CA GLU A 142 -5.25 37.21 3.50
C GLU A 142 -5.52 35.71 3.29
N PRO A 143 -6.31 35.28 2.29
CA PRO A 143 -6.43 33.87 1.94
C PRO A 143 -5.24 33.50 1.05
N GLY A 144 -4.06 33.38 1.68
CA GLY A 144 -2.83 32.88 1.06
C GLY A 144 -2.52 31.43 1.45
N GLU A 145 -3.48 30.69 1.99
CA GLU A 145 -3.25 29.34 2.50
C GLU A 145 -3.66 28.28 1.47
N THR A 146 -2.91 28.17 0.38
CA THR A 146 -2.98 27.00 -0.53
C THR A 146 -2.26 25.80 0.09
N ARG A 147 -2.53 25.49 1.37
CA ARG A 147 -1.92 24.36 2.09
C ARG A 147 -2.91 23.28 2.54
N GLU A 148 -4.01 23.14 1.80
CA GLU A 148 -4.87 21.94 1.85
C GLU A 148 -4.91 21.09 0.56
N PRO A 149 -3.79 20.71 -0.08
CA PRO A 149 -3.81 19.68 -1.13
C PRO A 149 -3.42 18.27 -0.64
N ARG A 150 -2.81 18.13 0.55
CA ARG A 150 -2.26 16.83 1.02
C ARG A 150 -3.32 15.90 1.61
N CYS A 151 -4.25 16.43 2.41
CA CYS A 151 -5.40 15.68 2.92
C CYS A 151 -6.31 15.20 1.77
N GLY A 152 -6.54 16.04 0.76
CA GLY A 152 -7.30 15.68 -0.45
C GLY A 152 -6.65 14.57 -1.27
N LEU A 153 -5.33 14.59 -1.47
CA LEU A 153 -4.63 13.56 -2.25
C LEU A 153 -4.73 12.17 -1.63
N TYR A 154 -4.43 12.02 -0.33
CA TYR A 154 -4.48 10.70 0.31
C TYR A 154 -5.91 10.18 0.45
N ALA A 155 -6.89 11.07 0.67
CA ALA A 155 -8.30 10.69 0.66
C ALA A 155 -8.78 10.27 -0.74
N ALA A 156 -8.34 10.97 -1.80
CA ALA A 156 -8.64 10.60 -3.17
C ALA A 156 -7.99 9.26 -3.55
N ILE A 157 -6.77 8.98 -3.10
CA ILE A 157 -6.12 7.68 -3.26
C ILE A 157 -6.94 6.60 -2.55
N ALA A 158 -7.35 6.81 -1.29
CA ALA A 158 -8.16 5.86 -0.53
C ALA A 158 -9.53 5.56 -1.18
N GLY A 159 -10.10 6.51 -1.92
CA GLY A 159 -11.34 6.34 -2.67
C GLY A 159 -11.19 5.59 -4.01
N LEU A 160 -9.98 5.19 -4.40
CA LEU A 160 -9.76 4.44 -5.63
C LEU A 160 -10.30 3.00 -5.52
N PRO A 161 -10.75 2.40 -6.64
CA PRO A 161 -10.98 0.97 -6.71
C PRO A 161 -9.74 0.20 -6.22
N GLU A 162 -9.95 -0.88 -5.47
CA GLU A 162 -8.89 -1.63 -4.77
C GLU A 162 -7.66 -1.92 -5.64
N ARG A 163 -7.86 -2.38 -6.88
CA ARG A 163 -6.76 -2.67 -7.82
C ARG A 163 -5.95 -1.44 -8.23
N GLN A 164 -6.60 -0.28 -8.36
CA GLN A 164 -5.94 0.98 -8.69
C GLN A 164 -5.19 1.54 -7.48
N TYR A 165 -5.79 1.42 -6.29
CA TYR A 165 -5.16 1.75 -5.02
C TYR A 165 -3.86 0.95 -4.83
N ASP A 166 -3.91 -0.38 -4.93
CA ASP A 166 -2.76 -1.26 -4.74
C ASP A 166 -1.61 -0.91 -5.68
N VAL A 167 -1.92 -0.73 -6.96
CA VAL A 167 -0.92 -0.37 -7.97
C VAL A 167 -0.28 0.97 -7.67
N LEU A 168 -1.03 1.97 -7.19
CA LEU A 168 -0.43 3.25 -6.81
C LEU A 168 0.47 3.12 -5.58
N LEU A 169 0.05 2.37 -4.56
CA LEU A 169 0.87 2.21 -3.35
C LEU A 169 2.19 1.50 -3.65
N LEU A 170 2.13 0.41 -4.41
CA LEU A 170 3.32 -0.34 -4.80
C LEU A 170 4.27 0.53 -5.65
N ARG A 171 3.73 1.29 -6.61
CA ARG A 171 4.54 2.07 -7.56
C ARG A 171 5.09 3.37 -6.99
N TYR A 172 4.31 4.08 -6.18
CA TYR A 172 4.61 5.46 -5.79
C TYR A 172 4.89 5.66 -4.31
N VAL A 173 4.40 4.77 -3.43
CA VAL A 173 4.68 4.86 -1.99
C VAL A 173 5.81 3.91 -1.59
N LEU A 174 5.80 2.69 -2.14
CA LEU A 174 6.85 1.70 -1.93
C LEU A 174 7.92 1.71 -3.04
N GLU A 175 7.78 2.60 -4.02
CA GLU A 175 8.75 2.85 -5.10
C GLU A 175 9.15 1.61 -5.92
N TYR A 176 8.29 0.59 -5.99
CA TYR A 176 8.54 -0.59 -6.82
C TYR A 176 8.39 -0.29 -8.31
N ASP A 177 9.22 -0.95 -9.13
CA ASP A 177 9.11 -0.85 -10.58
C ASP A 177 7.84 -1.60 -11.12
N GLU A 178 7.54 -1.43 -12.41
CA GLU A 178 6.36 -2.06 -13.03
C GLU A 178 6.44 -3.59 -13.01
N ALA A 179 7.65 -4.12 -13.18
CA ALA A 179 7.90 -5.55 -13.21
C ALA A 179 7.68 -6.17 -11.83
N ARG A 180 8.20 -5.55 -10.77
CA ARG A 180 8.04 -6.00 -9.38
C ARG A 180 6.60 -5.88 -8.93
N THR A 181 5.91 -4.80 -9.29
CA THR A 181 4.47 -4.62 -9.01
C THR A 181 3.64 -5.71 -9.69
N ALA A 182 3.90 -5.97 -10.98
CA ALA A 182 3.23 -7.00 -11.76
C ALA A 182 3.45 -8.40 -11.18
N PHE A 183 4.70 -8.70 -10.82
CA PHE A 183 5.09 -9.95 -10.18
C PHE A 183 4.34 -10.15 -8.86
N LEU A 184 4.39 -9.17 -7.95
CA LEU A 184 3.75 -9.28 -6.63
C LEU A 184 2.23 -9.50 -6.72
N MET A 185 1.57 -8.82 -7.66
CA MET A 185 0.12 -8.91 -7.85
C MET A 185 -0.31 -10.10 -8.72
N GLY A 186 0.64 -10.82 -9.34
CA GLY A 186 0.34 -11.90 -10.28
C GLY A 186 -0.42 -11.45 -11.53
N VAL A 187 -0.11 -10.26 -12.05
CA VAL A 187 -0.75 -9.70 -13.27
C VAL A 187 0.29 -9.34 -14.33
N PRO A 188 -0.09 -9.22 -15.61
CA PRO A 188 0.82 -8.73 -16.66
C PRO A 188 1.28 -7.28 -16.42
N GLN A 189 2.50 -6.94 -16.87
CA GLN A 189 3.02 -5.57 -16.77
C GLN A 189 2.14 -4.55 -17.51
N GLU A 190 1.53 -4.91 -18.65
CA GLU A 190 0.57 -4.02 -19.32
C GLU A 190 -0.67 -3.72 -18.46
N THR A 191 -1.05 -4.64 -17.57
CA THR A 191 -2.15 -4.44 -16.62
C THR A 191 -1.75 -3.40 -15.57
N VAL A 192 -0.52 -3.46 -15.06
CA VAL A 192 0.00 -2.41 -14.14
C VAL A 192 -0.03 -1.04 -14.82
N ARG A 193 0.48 -0.93 -16.05
CA ARG A 193 0.53 0.35 -16.79
C ARG A 193 -0.86 0.92 -17.05
N SER A 194 -1.80 0.08 -17.47
CA SER A 194 -3.19 0.52 -17.69
C SER A 194 -3.85 0.93 -16.38
N GLN A 195 -3.67 0.19 -15.29
CA GLN A 195 -4.20 0.56 -13.97
C GLN A 195 -3.61 1.88 -13.45
N VAL A 196 -2.30 2.11 -13.57
CA VAL A 196 -1.67 3.41 -13.23
C VAL A 196 -2.32 4.54 -14.03
N ARG A 197 -2.49 4.36 -15.34
CA ARG A 197 -3.12 5.37 -16.21
C ARG A 197 -4.55 5.68 -15.77
N HIS A 198 -5.35 4.66 -15.48
CA HIS A 198 -6.73 4.82 -15.04
C HIS A 198 -6.82 5.48 -13.66
N ALA A 199 -5.97 5.06 -12.71
CA ALA A 199 -5.88 5.63 -11.38
C ALA A 199 -5.52 7.12 -11.44
N LYS A 200 -4.48 7.49 -12.21
CA LYS A 200 -4.08 8.90 -12.39
C LYS A 200 -5.18 9.75 -12.99
N ARG A 201 -5.89 9.25 -14.01
CA ARG A 201 -7.01 9.96 -14.62
C ARG A 201 -8.13 10.19 -13.61
N ARG A 202 -8.44 9.17 -12.80
CA ARG A 202 -9.46 9.28 -11.75
C ARG A 202 -9.06 10.29 -10.67
N LEU A 203 -7.81 10.24 -10.21
CA LEU A 203 -7.28 11.23 -9.28
C LEU A 203 -7.32 12.65 -9.84
N ALA A 204 -7.02 12.84 -11.13
CA ALA A 204 -7.07 14.16 -11.75
C ALA A 204 -8.50 14.74 -11.78
N VAL A 205 -9.50 13.89 -12.04
CA VAL A 205 -10.93 14.25 -11.93
C VAL A 205 -11.29 14.57 -10.48
N ASP A 206 -10.99 13.67 -9.54
CA ASP A 206 -11.38 13.78 -8.13
C ASP A 206 -10.73 14.98 -7.43
N LEU A 207 -9.52 15.38 -7.87
CA LEU A 207 -8.78 16.53 -7.36
C LEU A 207 -9.06 17.83 -8.14
N GLY A 208 -9.91 17.80 -9.17
CA GLY A 208 -10.23 18.97 -9.99
C GLY A 208 -9.06 19.51 -10.82
N LEU A 209 -8.02 18.70 -11.07
CA LEU A 209 -6.82 19.08 -11.81
C LEU A 209 -7.01 19.05 -13.33
N ASP A 210 -8.10 18.45 -13.81
CA ASP A 210 -8.48 18.38 -15.23
C ASP A 210 -9.04 19.71 -15.79
N GLY A 211 -9.14 20.75 -14.96
CA GLY A 211 -9.79 22.02 -15.28
C GLY A 211 -8.89 23.22 -15.57
N ALA A 212 -7.57 23.09 -15.60
CA ALA A 212 -6.71 24.21 -16.00
C ALA A 212 -6.73 24.35 -17.54
N PRO A 213 -7.37 25.38 -18.13
CA PRO A 213 -7.06 25.74 -19.51
C PRO A 213 -5.55 26.03 -19.54
N GLY A 214 -4.80 25.34 -20.40
CA GLY A 214 -3.41 25.70 -20.66
C GLY A 214 -3.35 27.19 -21.00
N PRO A 215 -2.31 27.93 -20.57
CA PRO A 215 -2.16 29.32 -20.97
C PRO A 215 -2.20 29.36 -22.50
N GLY A 216 -3.22 30.04 -23.01
CA GLY A 216 -3.66 29.98 -24.39
C GLY A 216 -2.62 30.45 -25.40
N GLU A 217 -2.92 30.05 -26.63
CA GLU A 217 -2.59 30.71 -27.90
C GLU A 217 -2.52 32.24 -27.83
#